data_AF-A0A2V9EZ37-F1
#
_entry.id   AF-A0A2V9EZ37-F1
#
_cell.length_a   1.000
_cell.length_b   1.000
_cell.length_c   1.000
_cell.angle_alpha   90.00
_cell.angle_beta   90.00
_cell.angle_gamma   90.00
#
_symmetry.space_group_name_H-M   'P 1'
#
loop_
_entity.id
_entity.type
_entity.pdbx_description
1 polymer ?
#
loop_
_entity_poly.entity_id
_entity_poly.type
_entity_poly.pdbx_seq_one_letter_code
_entity_poly.pdbx_strand_id
1 'polypeptide(L)'
;MDLMAPPDRRKFQVRCDAGSSGRFEVGTDTLSVRVGQRMRAGKQEEMWDSVQILCKEQSDGSLTVEVIVCHPDWEEAKTIAAIHSRPQDEGTATPSLKCDLQMSGPDELQRASGA
;
A
#
# COMPACT_ATOMS: atom_id res chain seq x y z
N MET A 1 -20.12 -1.13 34.88
CA MET A 1 -18.68 -0.98 35.18
C MET A 1 -18.00 -2.10 34.45
N ASP A 2 -17.40 -1.81 33.29
CA ASP A 2 -16.73 -2.84 32.51
C ASP A 2 -15.27 -2.90 32.95
N LEU A 3 -14.89 -4.06 33.45
CA LEU A 3 -13.64 -4.31 34.15
C LEU A 3 -12.54 -4.55 33.09
N MET A 4 -11.74 -3.51 32.86
CA MET A 4 -10.46 -3.55 32.13
C MET A 4 -10.46 -4.42 30.86
N ALA A 5 -10.99 -3.88 29.77
CA ALA A 5 -10.64 -4.39 28.45
C ALA A 5 -9.10 -4.40 28.33
N PRO A 6 -8.47 -5.51 27.93
CA PRO A 6 -7.03 -5.57 27.77
C PRO A 6 -6.58 -4.46 26.81
N PRO A 7 -5.38 -3.87 27.04
CA PRO A 7 -4.89 -2.81 26.16
C PRO A 7 -4.84 -3.31 24.73
N ASP A 8 -5.29 -2.49 23.80
CA ASP A 8 -5.30 -2.82 22.38
C ASP A 8 -3.86 -3.11 21.92
N ARG A 9 -3.62 -4.36 21.50
CA ARG A 9 -2.30 -4.83 21.06
C ARG A 9 -2.13 -4.76 19.54
N ARG A 10 -3.15 -4.31 18.80
CA ARG A 10 -3.16 -4.30 17.34
C ARG A 10 -2.12 -3.32 16.82
N LYS A 11 -1.23 -3.81 15.96
CA LYS A 11 -0.17 -2.99 15.35
C LYS A 11 -0.66 -2.19 14.15
N PHE A 12 -1.61 -2.76 13.41
CA PHE A 12 -2.17 -2.17 12.20
C PHE A 12 -3.70 -2.19 12.25
N GLN A 13 -4.34 -1.20 11.61
CA GLN A 13 -5.78 -1.15 11.38
C GLN A 13 -6.05 -0.86 9.90
N VAL A 14 -6.96 -1.65 9.32
CA VAL A 14 -7.41 -1.49 7.95
C VAL A 14 -8.87 -1.13 7.95
N ARG A 15 -9.22 -0.07 7.20
CA ARG A 15 -10.59 0.30 6.93
C ARG A 15 -10.79 0.41 5.43
N CYS A 16 -11.72 -0.38 4.91
CA CYS A 16 -12.19 -0.30 3.54
C CYS A 16 -13.66 0.14 3.55
N ASP A 17 -13.97 1.16 2.77
CA ASP A 17 -15.33 1.65 2.55
C ASP A 17 -15.64 1.49 1.06
N ALA A 18 -16.56 0.58 0.75
CA ALA A 18 -16.97 0.28 -0.61
C ALA A 18 -18.35 0.89 -0.94
N GLY A 19 -18.74 1.96 -0.24
CA GLY A 19 -20.02 2.63 -0.43
C GLY A 19 -21.21 1.73 -0.09
N SER A 20 -22.13 1.53 -1.04
CA SER A 20 -23.33 0.68 -0.84
C SER A 20 -23.00 -0.79 -0.59
N SER A 21 -21.79 -1.23 -0.93
CA SER A 21 -21.31 -2.59 -0.71
C SER A 21 -20.80 -2.84 0.71
N GLY A 22 -20.77 -1.80 1.56
CA GLY A 22 -20.51 -1.91 3.00
C GLY A 22 -19.13 -1.42 3.44
N ARG A 23 -18.84 -1.63 4.74
CA ARG A 23 -17.60 -1.25 5.42
C ARG A 23 -16.92 -2.50 5.98
N PHE A 24 -15.63 -2.64 5.72
CA PHE A 24 -14.77 -3.64 6.32
C PHE A 24 -13.75 -2.95 7.22
N GLU A 25 -13.66 -3.36 8.48
CA GLU A 25 -12.67 -2.85 9.43
C GLU A 25 -12.10 -3.99 10.27
N VAL A 26 -10.78 -4.11 10.27
CA VAL A 26 -10.06 -5.12 11.04
C VAL A 26 -8.77 -4.52 11.57
N GLY A 27 -8.39 -4.85 12.79
CA GLY A 27 -7.03 -4.62 13.25
C GLY A 27 -6.28 -5.94 13.39
N THR A 28 -5.01 -5.92 13.05
CA THR A 28 -4.20 -7.10 12.79
C THR A 28 -2.73 -6.82 13.10
N ASP A 29 -1.94 -7.88 13.25
CA ASP A 29 -0.50 -7.81 13.42
C ASP A 29 0.26 -7.80 12.08
N THR A 30 -0.37 -8.27 11.01
CA THR A 30 0.18 -8.26 9.64
C THR A 30 -0.92 -8.03 8.61
N LEU A 31 -0.55 -7.44 7.46
CA LEU A 31 -1.48 -7.21 6.36
C LEU A 31 -0.79 -7.38 5.01
N SER A 32 -1.43 -8.09 4.10
CA SER A 32 -1.16 -8.00 2.67
C SER A 32 -2.48 -7.75 1.95
N VAL A 33 -2.61 -6.57 1.33
CA VAL A 33 -3.73 -6.26 0.44
C VAL A 33 -3.20 -6.30 -0.98
N ARG A 34 -3.90 -6.98 -1.88
CA ARG A 34 -3.67 -6.91 -3.31
C ARG A 34 -4.90 -6.38 -4.00
N VAL A 35 -4.71 -5.40 -4.87
CA VAL A 35 -5.76 -4.85 -5.70
C VAL A 35 -5.53 -5.37 -7.10
N GLY A 36 -6.43 -6.24 -7.54
CA GLY A 36 -6.49 -6.69 -8.92
C GLY A 36 -7.14 -5.63 -9.80
N GLN A 37 -6.56 -5.38 -10.96
CA GLN A 37 -7.14 -4.61 -12.04
C GLN A 37 -7.29 -5.48 -13.27
N ARG A 38 -8.46 -5.41 -13.91
CA ARG A 38 -8.64 -6.04 -15.22
C ARG A 38 -7.88 -5.24 -16.26
N MET A 39 -7.00 -5.89 -16.99
CA MET A 39 -6.20 -5.31 -18.06
C MET A 39 -6.37 -6.12 -19.34
N ARG A 40 -6.20 -5.46 -20.48
CA ARG A 40 -6.23 -6.13 -21.78
C ARG A 40 -4.81 -6.41 -22.25
N ALA A 41 -4.46 -7.68 -22.35
CA ALA A 41 -3.22 -8.17 -22.94
C ALA A 41 -3.54 -8.71 -24.34
N GLY A 42 -3.27 -7.90 -25.37
CA GLY A 42 -3.63 -8.24 -26.75
C GLY A 42 -5.14 -8.39 -26.94
N LYS A 43 -5.61 -9.61 -27.20
CA LYS A 43 -7.05 -9.92 -27.44
C LYS A 43 -7.79 -10.44 -26.21
N GLN A 44 -7.11 -10.63 -25.08
CA GLN A 44 -7.70 -11.19 -23.87
C GLN A 44 -7.74 -10.15 -22.74
N GLU A 45 -8.78 -10.23 -21.91
CA GLU A 45 -8.85 -9.50 -20.66
C GLU A 45 -8.48 -10.44 -19.51
N GLU A 46 -7.55 -10.00 -18.68
CA GLU A 46 -7.02 -10.77 -17.56
C GLU A 46 -7.01 -9.88 -16.31
N MET A 47 -7.14 -10.50 -15.14
CA MET A 47 -7.00 -9.80 -13.87
C MET A 47 -5.53 -9.82 -13.46
N TRP A 48 -4.97 -8.64 -13.20
CA TRP A 48 -3.57 -8.46 -12.79
C TRP A 48 -3.52 -7.75 -11.45
N ASP A 49 -2.71 -8.23 -10.50
CA ASP A 49 -2.41 -7.47 -9.29
C ASP A 49 -1.72 -6.17 -9.71
N SER A 50 -2.34 -5.00 -9.54
CA SER A 50 -1.79 -3.70 -9.93
C SER A 50 -1.12 -2.97 -8.77
N VAL A 51 -1.67 -3.13 -7.57
CA VAL A 51 -1.15 -2.53 -6.34
C VAL A 51 -1.15 -3.55 -5.21
N GLN A 52 -0.08 -3.58 -4.45
CA GLN A 52 0.03 -4.32 -3.21
C GLN A 52 0.34 -3.37 -2.05
N ILE A 53 -0.32 -3.58 -0.92
CA ILE A 53 -0.01 -2.90 0.34
C ILE A 53 0.48 -3.98 1.31
N LEU A 54 1.70 -3.81 1.81
CA LEU A 54 2.31 -4.75 2.74
C LEU A 54 2.59 -4.05 4.07
N CYS A 55 2.01 -4.56 5.15
CA CYS A 55 2.34 -4.19 6.51
C CYS A 55 3.12 -5.32 7.18
N LYS A 56 4.35 -5.02 7.59
CA LYS A 56 5.26 -5.99 8.21
C LYS A 56 6.00 -5.36 9.39
N GLU A 57 6.26 -6.17 10.39
CA GLU A 57 7.22 -5.87 11.46
C GLU A 57 8.60 -6.39 11.03
N GLN A 58 9.61 -5.54 11.14
CA GLN A 58 10.99 -5.90 10.89
C GLN A 58 11.59 -6.64 12.09
N SER A 59 12.71 -7.31 11.87
CA SER A 59 13.46 -8.00 12.92
C SER A 59 13.93 -7.08 14.05
N ASP A 60 14.06 -5.77 13.79
CA ASP A 60 14.45 -4.76 14.78
C ASP A 60 13.27 -4.16 15.58
N GLY A 61 12.05 -4.68 15.35
CA GLY A 61 10.81 -4.23 15.98
C GLY A 61 10.15 -3.04 15.28
N SER A 62 10.76 -2.46 14.25
CA SER A 62 10.14 -1.40 13.46
C SER A 62 8.97 -1.92 12.64
N LEU A 63 7.96 -1.07 12.42
CA LEU A 63 6.81 -1.35 11.59
C LEU A 63 6.96 -0.60 10.27
N THR A 64 6.71 -1.31 9.17
CA THR A 64 6.75 -0.73 7.82
C THR A 64 5.44 -0.98 7.10
N VAL A 65 4.92 0.05 6.45
CA VAL A 65 3.82 -0.04 5.48
C VAL A 65 4.37 0.34 4.12
N GLU A 66 4.35 -0.57 3.16
CA GLU A 66 4.86 -0.37 1.80
C GLU A 66 3.70 -0.40 0.79
N VAL A 67 3.71 0.55 -0.14
CA VAL A 67 2.84 0.57 -1.33
C VAL A 67 3.69 0.19 -2.53
N ILE A 68 3.34 -0.94 -3.13
CA ILE A 68 4.06 -1.59 -4.22
C ILE A 68 3.18 -1.56 -5.46
N VAL A 69 3.71 -1.04 -6.56
CA VAL A 69 3.04 -1.05 -7.86
C VAL A 69 3.61 -2.19 -8.70
N CYS A 70 2.71 -2.93 -9.33
CA CYS A 70 3.00 -4.01 -10.25
C CYS A 70 2.57 -3.58 -11.66
N HIS A 71 3.39 -3.90 -12.66
CA HIS A 71 3.06 -3.67 -14.06
C HIS A 71 3.38 -4.94 -14.84
N PRO A 72 2.54 -5.37 -15.79
CA PRO A 72 2.78 -6.59 -16.56
C PRO A 72 4.13 -6.62 -17.29
N ASP A 73 4.58 -5.45 -17.77
CA ASP A 73 5.85 -5.29 -18.48
C ASP A 73 7.07 -5.06 -17.57
N TRP A 74 6.92 -5.10 -16.24
CA TRP A 74 8.05 -4.95 -15.32
C TRP A 74 8.51 -6.32 -14.82
N GLU A 75 9.82 -6.54 -14.87
CA GLU A 75 10.44 -7.74 -14.28
C GLU A 75 10.19 -7.82 -12.76
N GLU A 76 10.21 -6.67 -12.08
CA GLU A 76 10.01 -6.57 -10.63
C GLU A 76 9.03 -5.45 -10.28
N ALA A 77 8.20 -5.72 -9.27
CA ALA A 77 7.31 -4.72 -8.69
C ALA A 77 8.10 -3.62 -7.98
N LYS A 78 7.59 -2.39 -7.96
CA LYS A 78 8.30 -1.21 -7.45
C LYS A 78 7.59 -0.64 -6.23
N THR A 79 8.32 -0.43 -5.14
CA THR A 79 7.83 0.31 -3.97
C THR A 79 7.85 1.81 -4.26
N ILE A 80 6.67 2.43 -4.27
CA ILE A 80 6.51 3.87 -4.56
C ILE A 80 6.30 4.70 -3.29
N ALA A 81 5.87 4.08 -2.20
CA ALA A 81 5.74 4.75 -0.91
C ALA A 81 5.97 3.78 0.24
N ALA A 82 6.57 4.27 1.31
CA ALA A 82 6.76 3.51 2.53
C ALA A 82 6.71 4.42 3.77
N ILE A 83 5.95 3.99 4.78
CA ILE A 83 5.96 4.59 6.12
C ILE A 83 6.74 3.65 7.04
N HIS A 84 7.66 4.21 7.80
CA HIS A 84 8.42 3.48 8.81
C HIS A 84 8.15 4.11 10.18
N SER A 85 7.93 3.26 11.18
CA SER A 85 7.78 3.70 12.56
C SER A 85 8.43 2.70 13.51
N ARG A 86 8.81 3.14 14.70
CA ARG A 86 9.38 2.27 15.73
C ARG A 86 8.70 2.55 17.08
N PRO A 87 7.56 1.90 17.36
CA PRO A 87 6.75 2.19 18.54
C PRO A 87 7.44 2.01 19.89
N GLN A 88 8.57 1.30 19.90
CA GLN A 88 9.36 0.96 21.09
C GLN A 88 10.38 2.05 21.43
N ASP A 89 10.64 3.00 20.52
CA ASP A 89 11.48 4.14 20.81
C ASP A 89 10.69 5.09 21.72
N GLU A 90 11.07 5.14 23.01
CA GLU A 90 10.43 6.01 24.01
C GLU A 90 10.70 7.52 23.78
N GLY A 91 11.52 7.87 22.79
CA GLY A 91 11.79 9.24 22.36
C GLY A 91 10.76 9.79 21.37
N THR A 92 10.80 11.10 21.12
CA THR A 92 9.91 11.82 20.19
C THR A 92 10.14 11.50 18.69
N ALA A 93 10.65 10.32 18.36
CA ALA A 93 10.94 9.92 16.99
C ALA A 93 9.62 9.82 16.20
N THR A 94 9.35 10.83 15.38
CA THR A 94 8.19 10.85 14.50
C THR A 94 8.33 9.77 13.42
N PRO A 95 7.23 9.10 13.03
CA PRO A 95 7.23 8.20 11.88
C PRO A 95 7.86 8.87 10.65
N SER A 96 8.69 8.13 9.91
CA SER A 96 9.29 8.63 8.67
C SER A 96 8.48 8.18 7.46
N LEU A 97 8.27 9.11 6.53
CA LEU A 97 7.61 8.86 5.25
C LEU A 97 8.64 8.95 4.13
N LYS A 98 8.72 7.90 3.32
CA LYS A 98 9.48 7.90 2.06
C LYS A 98 8.49 7.72 0.92
N CYS A 99 8.47 8.66 -0.03
CA CYS A 99 7.65 8.57 -1.23
C CYS A 99 8.48 8.86 -2.47
N ASP A 100 8.28 8.08 -3.51
CA ASP A 100 8.73 8.35 -4.87
C ASP A 100 7.50 8.71 -5.70
N LEU A 101 7.32 10.01 -5.95
CA LEU A 101 6.19 10.56 -6.68
C LEU A 101 6.68 11.00 -8.06
N GLN A 102 6.41 10.19 -9.08
CA GLN A 102 6.55 10.64 -10.47
C GLN A 102 5.23 11.27 -10.92
N MET A 103 5.24 12.58 -11.14
CA MET A 103 4.13 13.29 -11.76
C MET A 103 4.24 13.17 -13.28
N SER A 104 3.36 12.43 -13.93
CA SER A 104 3.09 12.66 -15.35
C SER A 104 2.12 13.85 -15.46
N GLY A 105 2.67 15.02 -15.76
CA GLY A 105 1.87 16.14 -16.27
C GLY A 105 1.24 15.75 -17.62
N PRO A 106 0.21 16.48 -18.10
CA PRO A 106 -0.52 16.16 -19.34
C PRO A 106 0.29 16.46 -20.62
N ASP A 107 1.54 16.02 -20.72
CA ASP A 107 2.48 16.40 -21.80
C ASP A 107 3.19 15.20 -22.48
N GLU A 108 2.48 14.09 -22.69
CA GLU A 108 2.91 13.03 -23.61
C GLU A 108 1.89 12.76 -24.72
N LEU A 109 1.42 13.84 -25.35
CA LEU A 109 0.61 13.77 -26.56
C LEU A 109 1.14 14.72 -27.65
N GLN A 110 2.46 14.79 -27.85
CA GLN A 110 3.01 15.45 -29.06
C GLN A 110 4.49 15.15 -29.37
N ARG A 111 4.88 13.88 -29.57
CA ARG A 111 6.02 13.55 -30.46
C ARG A 111 5.78 12.26 -31.23
N ALA A 112 4.83 12.33 -32.16
CA ALA A 112 4.82 11.49 -33.34
C ALA A 112 4.24 12.29 -34.53
N SER A 113 4.98 13.31 -34.98
CA SER A 113 4.84 13.84 -36.34
C SER A 113 6.09 14.61 -36.75
N GLY A 114 6.71 14.20 -37.86
CA GLY A 114 7.87 14.83 -38.50
C GLY A 114 9.19 14.18 -38.08
N ALA A 115 10.02 13.61 -38.95
CA ALA A 115 10.06 13.61 -40.41
C ALA A 115 10.70 12.30 -40.92
#